data_AF-A0A7S2V5K2-F1
#
_entry.id   AF-A0A7S2V5K2-F1
#
_cell.length_a   1.000
_cell.length_b   1.000
_cell.length_c   1.000
_cell.angle_alpha   90.00
_cell.angle_beta   90.00
_cell.angle_gamma   90.00
#
_symmetry.space_group_name_H-M   'P 1'
#
loop_
_entity.id
_entity.type
_entity.pdbx_description
1 polymer ?
#
loop_
_entity_poly.entity_id
_entity_poly.type
_entity_poly.pdbx_seq_one_letter_code
_entity_poly.pdbx_strand_id
1 'polypeptide(L)'
;IIFIIIPLSRLVGLSTAGLTMNSVLDEKLLVDHGISGIICNDADGLCLGAAGVVTDNSGSYAAVADGAALLAAQAGEPPPVVLIETDKRNIILKKYNKLTVAVYKDTEGGRR
;
A
#
# COMPACT_ATOMS: atom_id res chain seq x y z
N ILE A 1 -12.78 -9.15 7.02
CA ILE A 1 -11.76 -8.14 6.65
C ILE A 1 -11.15 -7.66 7.94
N ILE A 2 -9.92 -8.07 8.25
CA ILE A 2 -9.20 -7.63 9.45
C ILE A 2 -8.32 -6.46 9.00
N PHE A 3 -8.46 -5.30 9.63
CA PHE A 3 -7.56 -4.17 9.44
C PHE A 3 -6.48 -4.25 10.52
N ILE A 4 -5.24 -4.60 10.13
CA ILE A 4 -4.12 -4.56 11.07
C ILE A 4 -3.38 -3.24 10.85
N ILE A 5 -3.48 -2.35 11.83
CA ILE A 5 -2.67 -1.12 11.91
C ILE A 5 -1.33 -1.55 12.50
N ILE A 6 -0.29 -1.65 11.67
CA ILE A 6 1.04 -2.03 12.14
C ILE A 6 1.87 -0.75 12.34
N PRO A 7 2.36 -0.48 13.57
CA PRO A 7 3.28 0.63 13.81
C PRO A 7 4.56 0.41 12.99
N LEU A 8 5.05 1.47 12.33
CA LEU A 8 6.18 1.43 11.40
C LEU A 8 7.44 0.76 11.98
N SER A 9 7.61 0.82 13.30
CA SER A 9 8.69 0.17 14.05
C SER A 9 8.75 -1.35 13.93
N ARG A 10 7.64 -2.01 13.53
CA ARG A 10 7.59 -3.47 13.33
C ARG A 10 7.76 -3.93 11.89
N LEU A 11 7.83 -3.02 10.92
CA LEU A 11 7.97 -3.34 9.50
C LEU A 11 9.41 -3.10 8.99
N VAL A 12 10.41 -3.52 9.76
CA VAL A 12 11.81 -3.45 9.34
C VAL A 12 12.04 -4.50 8.25
N GLY A 13 12.04 -4.04 7.00
CA GLY A 13 12.29 -4.85 5.81
C GLY A 13 12.09 -4.12 4.48
N LEU A 14 11.36 -3.00 4.45
CA LEU A 14 11.21 -2.17 3.26
C LEU A 14 12.07 -0.90 3.39
N SER A 15 13.31 -0.99 2.91
CA SER A 15 14.25 0.14 2.84
C SER A 15 13.64 1.29 2.03
N THR A 16 13.36 2.42 2.67
CA THR A 16 12.80 3.64 2.07
C THR A 16 13.85 4.49 1.33
N ALA A 17 14.74 3.85 0.56
CA ALA A 17 15.80 4.54 -0.17
C ALA A 17 15.42 4.73 -1.66
N GLY A 18 14.85 5.89 -1.99
CA GLY A 18 15.08 6.52 -3.30
C GLY A 18 14.26 6.06 -4.51
N LEU A 19 13.09 5.44 -4.36
CA LEU A 19 12.24 5.14 -5.51
C LEU A 19 11.39 6.36 -5.90
N THR A 20 11.67 6.96 -7.06
CA THR A 20 10.80 7.95 -7.71
C THR A 20 9.50 7.26 -8.15
N MET A 21 8.37 8.00 -8.23
CA MET A 21 7.06 7.40 -8.57
C MET A 21 7.10 6.55 -9.86
N ASN A 22 7.90 6.92 -10.87
CA ASN A 22 8.08 6.14 -12.09
C ASN A 22 8.85 4.81 -11.85
N SER A 23 9.81 4.78 -10.93
CA SER A 23 10.52 3.54 -10.57
C SER A 23 9.69 2.59 -9.71
N VAL A 24 8.68 3.11 -8.99
CA VAL A 24 7.73 2.31 -8.19
C VAL A 24 6.75 1.54 -9.08
N LEU A 25 6.48 2.04 -10.29
CA LEU A 25 5.60 1.40 -11.27
C LEU A 25 6.35 0.48 -12.26
N ASP A 26 7.65 0.28 -12.08
CA ASP A 26 8.44 -0.60 -12.94
C ASP A 26 8.07 -2.06 -12.68
N GLU A 27 7.41 -2.70 -13.66
CA GLU A 27 6.96 -4.10 -13.57
C GLU A 27 8.10 -5.07 -13.25
N LYS A 28 9.32 -4.80 -13.74
CA LYS A 28 10.46 -5.67 -13.45
C LYS A 28 10.82 -5.62 -11.95
N LEU A 29 10.76 -4.43 -11.36
CA LEU A 29 11.04 -4.23 -9.94
C LEU A 29 9.94 -4.83 -9.04
N LEU A 30 8.68 -4.83 -9.51
CA LEU A 30 7.58 -5.49 -8.81
C LEU A 30 7.80 -7.00 -8.71
N VAL A 31 8.15 -7.66 -9.82
CA VAL A 31 8.42 -9.10 -9.85
C VAL A 31 9.61 -9.47 -8.97
N ASP A 32 10.71 -8.70 -9.04
CA ASP A 32 11.93 -8.93 -8.25
C ASP A 32 11.67 -8.85 -6.73
N HIS A 33 10.60 -8.16 -6.30
CA HIS A 33 10.19 -8.03 -4.90
C HIS A 33 8.94 -8.85 -4.51
N GLY A 34 8.45 -9.73 -5.39
CA GLY A 34 7.25 -10.55 -5.14
C GLY A 34 5.97 -9.72 -4.98
N ILE A 35 5.91 -8.57 -5.64
CA ILE A 35 4.76 -7.68 -5.68
C ILE A 35 3.97 -8.03 -6.95
N SER A 36 2.69 -8.36 -6.80
CA SER A 36 1.81 -8.70 -7.92
C SER A 36 1.17 -7.49 -8.57
N GLY A 37 1.08 -6.37 -7.85
CA GLY A 37 0.55 -5.11 -8.38
C GLY A 37 0.73 -3.93 -7.45
N ILE A 38 0.57 -2.73 -8.00
CA ILE A 38 0.69 -1.47 -7.26
C ILE A 38 -0.26 -0.41 -7.81
N ILE A 39 -0.83 0.41 -6.93
CA ILE A 39 -1.61 1.60 -7.30
C ILE A 39 -1.06 2.79 -6.51
N CYS A 40 -0.91 3.91 -7.19
CA CYS A 40 -0.61 5.21 -6.61
C CYS A 40 -1.80 6.14 -6.79
N ASN A 41 -2.27 6.72 -5.68
CA ASN A 41 -3.40 7.63 -5.62
C ASN A 41 -3.00 8.99 -5.06
N ASP A 42 -3.73 10.04 -5.46
CA ASP A 42 -3.70 11.33 -4.78
C ASP A 42 -4.61 11.37 -3.54
N ALA A 43 -4.73 12.56 -2.93
CA ALA A 43 -5.52 12.78 -1.73
C ALA A 43 -7.03 12.72 -1.98
N ASP A 44 -7.47 12.93 -3.22
CA ASP A 44 -8.88 12.84 -3.62
C ASP A 44 -9.26 11.41 -4.02
N GLY A 45 -8.29 10.49 -4.00
CA GLY A 45 -8.49 9.09 -4.36
C GLY A 45 -8.42 8.83 -5.86
N LEU A 46 -7.95 9.79 -6.67
CA LEU A 46 -7.73 9.60 -8.10
C LEU A 46 -6.49 8.73 -8.33
N CYS A 47 -6.61 7.74 -9.21
CA CYS A 47 -5.47 6.91 -9.60
C CYS A 47 -4.51 7.71 -10.49
N LEU A 48 -3.28 7.94 -9.99
CA LEU A 48 -2.20 8.59 -10.74
C LEU A 48 -1.40 7.58 -11.59
N GLY A 49 -1.43 6.31 -11.20
CA GLY A 49 -0.76 5.24 -11.92
C GLY A 49 -0.96 3.89 -11.25
N ALA A 50 -0.95 2.84 -12.05
CA ALA A 50 -1.02 1.46 -11.59
C ALA A 50 -0.17 0.56 -12.48
N ALA A 51 0.36 -0.52 -11.89
CA ALA A 51 1.13 -1.54 -12.60
C ALA A 51 0.85 -2.93 -12.01
N GLY A 52 0.98 -3.97 -12.84
CA GLY A 52 0.68 -5.35 -12.45
C GLY A 52 -0.82 -5.66 -12.31
N VAL A 53 -1.14 -6.71 -11.55
CA VAL A 53 -2.50 -7.22 -11.34
C VAL A 53 -3.17 -6.48 -10.18
N VAL A 54 -3.95 -5.46 -10.53
CA VAL A 54 -4.63 -4.59 -9.57
C VAL A 54 -6.15 -4.64 -9.69
N THR A 55 -6.86 -4.24 -8.63
CA THR A 55 -8.30 -4.00 -8.64
C THR A 55 -8.60 -2.51 -8.60
N ASP A 56 -9.67 -2.06 -9.28
CA ASP A 56 -10.07 -0.65 -9.33
C ASP A 56 -10.76 -0.18 -8.03
N ASN A 57 -9.98 -0.14 -6.95
CA ASN A 57 -10.42 0.24 -5.61
C ASN A 57 -9.65 1.47 -5.10
N SER A 58 -9.14 2.25 -6.03
CA SER A 58 -8.12 3.27 -5.81
C SER A 58 -8.59 4.35 -4.80
N GLY A 59 -9.82 4.86 -4.96
CA GLY A 59 -10.44 5.78 -4.01
C GLY A 59 -10.72 5.17 -2.63
N SER A 60 -11.09 3.88 -2.56
CA SER A 60 -11.29 3.20 -1.28
C SER A 60 -9.99 3.05 -0.50
N TYR A 61 -8.87 2.80 -1.18
CA TYR A 61 -7.56 2.71 -0.54
C TYR A 61 -7.11 4.05 0.04
N ALA A 62 -7.31 5.15 -0.68
CA ALA A 62 -7.06 6.49 -0.17
C ALA A 62 -7.89 6.76 1.10
N ALA A 63 -9.19 6.49 1.06
CA ALA A 63 -10.08 6.70 2.21
C ALA A 63 -9.66 5.89 3.46
N VAL A 64 -9.25 4.63 3.28
CA VAL A 64 -8.76 3.79 4.40
C VAL A 64 -7.45 4.33 4.97
N ALA A 65 -6.50 4.70 4.12
CA ALA A 65 -5.22 5.24 4.55
C ALA A 65 -5.39 6.59 5.28
N ASP A 66 -6.34 7.41 4.81
CA ASP A 66 -6.71 8.69 5.41
C ASP A 66 -7.33 8.53 6.79
N GLY A 67 -8.26 7.59 6.93
CA GLY A 67 -8.85 7.23 8.22
C GLY A 67 -7.78 6.75 9.22
N ALA A 68 -6.86 5.89 8.78
CA ALA A 68 -5.78 5.39 9.63
C ALA A 68 -4.80 6.51 10.04
N ALA A 69 -4.47 7.42 9.13
CA ALA A 69 -3.63 8.57 9.43
C ALA A 69 -4.29 9.54 10.43
N LEU A 70 -5.61 9.77 10.29
CA LEU A 70 -6.37 10.60 11.22
C LEU A 70 -6.37 10.01 12.64
N LEU A 71 -6.55 8.70 12.77
CA LEU A 71 -6.50 8.01 14.06
C LEU A 71 -5.11 8.11 14.71
N ALA A 72 -4.04 7.93 13.95
CA ALA A 72 -2.69 8.08 14.48
C ALA A 72 -2.38 9.53 14.89
N ALA A 73 -2.83 10.52 14.09
CA ALA A 73 -2.64 11.92 14.42
C ALA A 73 -3.34 12.33 15.73
N GLN A 74 -4.52 11.77 16.02
CA GLN A 74 -5.20 11.97 17.31
C GLN A 74 -4.39 11.43 18.50
N ALA A 75 -3.57 10.40 18.27
CA ALA A 75 -2.64 9.83 19.25
C ALA A 75 -1.25 10.51 19.26
N GLY A 76 -1.00 11.50 18.39
CA GLY A 76 0.33 12.11 18.23
C GLY A 76 1.35 11.20 17.54
N GLU A 77 0.89 10.17 16.83
CA GLU A 77 1.71 9.17 16.14
C GLU A 77 1.82 9.44 14.63
N PRO A 78 2.89 8.97 13.97
CA PRO A 78 3.03 9.10 12.52
C PRO A 78 2.00 8.22 11.77
N PRO A 79 1.66 8.56 10.50
CA PRO A 79 0.74 7.75 9.70
C PRO A 79 1.18 6.28 9.61
N PRO A 80 0.30 5.32 9.97
CA PRO A 80 0.68 3.91 10.06
C PRO A 80 0.77 3.26 8.67
N VAL A 81 1.19 1.99 8.65
CA VAL A 81 0.98 1.11 7.50
C VAL A 81 -0.31 0.33 7.76
N VAL A 82 -1.21 0.28 6.78
CA VAL A 82 -2.44 -0.51 6.88
C VAL A 82 -2.26 -1.80 6.07
N LEU A 83 -2.47 -2.94 6.72
CA LEU A 83 -2.50 -4.24 6.05
C LEU A 83 -3.96 -4.71 5.95
N ILE A 84 -4.39 -5.00 4.72
CA ILE A 84 -5.68 -5.64 4.42
C ILE A 84 -5.37 -7.05 3.93
N GLU A 85 -5.71 -8.04 4.76
CA GLU A 85 -5.53 -9.45 4.43
C GLU A 85 -6.82 -10.02 3.85
N THR A 86 -6.69 -10.73 2.73
CA THR A 86 -7.76 -11.52 2.11
C THR A 86 -7.33 -12.97 1.99
N ASP A 87 -8.24 -13.84 1.56
CA ASP A 87 -7.96 -15.25 1.27
C ASP A 87 -6.95 -15.45 0.13
N LYS A 88 -6.84 -14.48 -0.79
CA LYS A 88 -6.03 -14.59 -2.02
C LYS A 88 -4.79 -13.72 -2.01
N ARG A 89 -4.82 -12.59 -1.30
CA ARG A 89 -3.79 -11.57 -1.37
C ARG A 89 -3.77 -10.67 -0.14
N ASN A 90 -2.62 -10.08 0.09
CA ASN A 90 -2.41 -9.01 1.03
C ASN A 90 -2.28 -7.69 0.29
N ILE A 91 -2.98 -6.67 0.76
CA ILE A 91 -2.90 -5.31 0.25
C ILE A 91 -2.32 -4.44 1.36
N ILE A 92 -1.17 -3.84 1.07
CA ILE A 92 -0.45 -2.98 2.00
C ILE A 92 -0.66 -1.53 1.55
N LEU A 93 -1.26 -0.71 2.40
CA LEU A 93 -1.48 0.70 2.15
C LEU A 93 -0.50 1.54 2.97
N LYS A 94 0.12 2.52 2.31
CA LYS A 94 0.93 3.52 2.98
C LYS A 94 0.62 4.92 2.46
N LYS A 95 0.31 5.82 3.39
CA LYS A 95 0.15 7.24 3.11
C LYS A 95 1.50 7.96 3.19
N TYR A 96 1.80 8.75 2.18
CA TYR A 96 2.93 9.67 2.06
C TYR A 96 2.41 11.08 1.79
N ASN A 97 2.21 11.89 2.83
CA ASN A 97 1.61 13.22 2.73
C ASN A 97 0.24 13.19 2.01
N LYS A 98 0.21 13.60 0.73
CA LYS A 98 -0.99 13.65 -0.13
C LYS A 98 -1.11 12.46 -1.10
N LEU A 99 -0.21 11.49 -1.00
CA LEU A 99 -0.22 10.31 -1.84
C LEU A 99 -0.54 9.08 -1.00
N THR A 100 -1.27 8.15 -1.61
CA THR A 100 -1.48 6.81 -1.04
C THR A 100 -0.96 5.78 -2.02
N VAL A 101 -0.16 4.84 -1.52
CA VAL A 101 0.34 3.72 -2.31
C VAL A 101 -0.28 2.43 -1.78
N ALA A 102 -0.89 1.66 -2.67
CA ALA A 102 -1.42 0.33 -2.41
C ALA A 102 -0.54 -0.71 -3.10
N VAL A 103 0.04 -1.63 -2.33
CA VAL A 103 0.90 -2.71 -2.83
C VAL A 103 0.19 -4.04 -2.65
N TYR A 104 0.10 -4.81 -3.73
CA TYR A 104 -0.50 -6.13 -3.75
C TYR A 104 0.60 -7.19 -3.65
N LYS A 105 0.46 -8.09 -2.68
CA LYS A 105 1.29 -9.26 -2.54
C LYS A 105 0.42 -10.50 -2.52
N ASP A 106 0.71 -11.44 -3.40
CA ASP A 106 0.02 -12.72 -3.39
C ASP A 106 0.51 -13.51 -2.18
N THR A 107 -0.43 -14.02 -1.38
CA THR A 107 -0.11 -14.98 -0.33
C THR A 107 0.34 -16.28 -0.98
N GLU A 108 1.39 -16.92 -0.45
CA GLU A 108 2.04 -18.11 -1.05
C GLU A 108 1.08 -19.29 -1.36
N GLY A 109 -0.15 -19.29 -0.82
CA GLY A 109 -1.22 -20.24 -1.17
C GLY A 109 -2.01 -19.94 -2.46
N GLY A 110 -1.77 -18.81 -3.13
CA GLY A 110 -2.49 -18.37 -4.34
C GLY A 110 -1.86 -18.77 -5.67
N ARG A 111 -0.62 -19.28 -5.67
CA ARG A 111 0.02 -19.91 -6.85
C ARG A 111 -0.50 -21.35 -6.97
N ARG A 112 -1.67 -21.54 -7.55
CA ARG A 112 -2.10 -22.83 -8.10
C ARG A 112 -2.39 -22.68 -9.58
#